data_AF-A0A534JPN4-F1
#
_entry.id   AF-A0A534JPN4-F1
#
_cell.length_a   1.000
_cell.length_b   1.000
_cell.length_c   1.000
_cell.angle_alpha   90.00
_cell.angle_beta   90.00
_cell.angle_gamma   90.00
#
_symmetry.space_group_name_H-M   'P 1'
#
loop_
_entity.id
_entity.type
_entity.pdbx_description
1 polymer ?
#
loop_
_entity_poly.entity_id
_entity_poly.type
_entity_poly.pdbx_seq_one_letter_code
_entity_poly.pdbx_strand_id
1 'polypeptide(L)' 'MQGKTWKGASPKALAEIRVLLIRRGAVEDTDLRNPYEAWRVRIEKSVFTGYRSGTIYCSGGDIPELAFLYKSISEIVGPV' A
#
# COMPACT_ATOMS: atom_id res chain seq x y z
N MET A 1 -4.84 -11.86 -7.82
CA MET A 1 -5.48 -11.73 -6.49
C MET A 1 -6.42 -10.53 -6.44
N GLN A 2 -7.51 -10.63 -5.65
CA GLN A 2 -8.49 -9.53 -5.49
C GLN A 2 -7.90 -8.35 -4.69
N GLY A 3 -8.52 -7.17 -4.86
CA GLY A 3 -8.19 -5.99 -4.06
C GLY A 3 -8.38 -6.23 -2.57
N LYS A 4 -7.58 -5.55 -1.75
CA LYS A 4 -7.58 -5.71 -0.28
C LYS A 4 -7.42 -4.35 0.40
N THR A 5 -8.06 -4.23 1.56
CA THR A 5 -7.99 -3.04 2.40
C THR A 5 -7.47 -3.41 3.78
N TRP A 6 -6.58 -2.59 4.33
CA TRP A 6 -6.13 -2.62 5.71
C TRP A 6 -6.56 -1.31 6.39
N LYS A 7 -6.87 -1.38 7.68
CA LYS A 7 -7.29 -0.23 8.49
C LYS A 7 -6.44 -0.17 9.75
N GLY A 8 -6.36 1.01 10.37
CA GLY A 8 -5.67 1.20 11.64
C GLY A 8 -4.14 1.29 11.53
N ALA A 9 -3.57 1.47 10.33
CA ALA A 9 -2.14 1.63 10.18
C ALA A 9 -1.67 2.94 10.83
N SER A 10 -0.70 2.86 11.74
CA SER A 10 -0.04 4.04 12.30
C SER A 10 0.72 4.83 11.22
N PRO A 11 1.05 6.13 11.45
CA PRO A 11 1.90 6.88 10.53
C PRO A 11 3.25 6.20 10.25
N LYS A 12 3.83 5.53 11.25
CA LYS A 12 5.06 4.75 11.11
C LYS A 12 4.85 3.56 10.17
N ALA A 13 3.78 2.79 10.37
CA ALA A 13 3.43 1.66 9.51
C ALA A 13 3.19 2.10 8.06
N LEU A 14 2.48 3.21 7.85
CA LEU A 14 2.26 3.79 6.51
C LEU A 14 3.58 4.13 5.80
N ALA A 15 4.54 4.73 6.51
CA ALA A 15 5.84 5.06 5.95
C ALA A 15 6.66 3.79 5.63
N GLU A 16 6.64 2.81 6.51
CA GLU A 16 7.34 1.53 6.33
C GLU A 16 6.80 0.74 5.12
N ILE A 17 5.47 0.68 4.98
CA ILE A 17 4.80 0.01 3.85
C ILE A 17 5.12 0.71 2.53
N ARG A 18 5.13 2.05 2.50
CA ARG A 18 5.56 2.81 1.31
C ARG A 18 6.98 2.44 0.89
N VAL A 19 7.92 2.41 1.83
CA VAL A 19 9.31 2.04 1.56
C VAL A 19 9.43 0.60 1.07
N LEU A 20 8.69 -0.33 1.69
CA LEU A 20 8.63 -1.73 1.24
C LEU A 20 8.19 -1.82 -0.23
N LEU A 21 7.08 -1.16 -0.59
CA LEU A 21 6.54 -1.21 -1.94
C LEU A 21 7.53 -0.62 -2.96
N ILE A 22 8.14 0.52 -2.65
CA ILE A 22 9.15 1.14 -3.53
C ILE A 22 10.37 0.22 -3.72
N ARG A 23 10.85 -0.43 -2.65
CA ARG A 23 11.96 -1.39 -2.75
C ARG A 23 11.64 -2.61 -3.61
N ARG A 24 10.36 -2.94 -3.77
CA ARG A 24 9.88 -4.02 -4.65
C ARG A 24 9.56 -3.54 -6.07
N GLY A 25 9.98 -2.32 -6.42
CA GLY A 25 9.83 -1.78 -7.77
C GLY A 25 8.54 -0.99 -7.99
N ALA A 26 7.80 -0.65 -6.93
CA ALA A 26 6.70 0.29 -7.07
C ALA A 26 7.22 1.71 -7.35
N VAL A 27 6.56 2.41 -8.25
CA VAL A 27 6.83 3.82 -8.57
C VAL A 27 5.77 4.67 -7.87
N GLU A 28 6.21 5.76 -7.23
CA GLU A 28 5.31 6.69 -6.58
C GLU A 28 4.69 7.68 -7.57
N ASP A 29 3.38 7.90 -7.43
CA ASP A 29 2.66 8.95 -8.12
C ASP A 29 2.97 10.31 -7.45
N THR A 30 3.49 11.26 -8.22
CA THR A 30 3.86 12.60 -7.73
C THR A 30 2.70 13.59 -7.68
N ASP A 31 1.65 13.37 -8.47
CA ASP A 31 0.50 14.29 -8.64
C ASP A 31 -0.75 13.81 -7.89
N LEU A 32 -0.64 13.68 -6.57
CA LEU A 32 -1.78 13.32 -5.72
C LEU A 32 -2.76 14.50 -5.62
N ARG A 33 -3.85 14.45 -6.39
CA ARG A 33 -4.93 15.46 -6.34
C ARG A 33 -5.83 15.34 -5.10
N ASN A 34 -5.79 14.19 -4.42
CA ASN A 34 -6.63 13.90 -3.26
C ASN A 34 -5.88 14.24 -1.96
N PRO A 35 -6.33 15.24 -1.17
CA PRO A 35 -5.62 15.68 0.04
C PRO A 35 -5.58 14.62 1.15
N TYR A 36 -6.48 13.63 1.10
CA TYR A 36 -6.53 12.55 2.09
C TYR A 36 -5.52 11.44 1.82
N GLU A 37 -4.91 11.42 0.64
CA GLU A 37 -3.85 10.46 0.31
C GLU A 37 -2.53 10.94 0.91
N ALA A 38 -1.86 10.03 1.62
CA ALA A 38 -0.51 10.22 2.09
C ALA A 38 0.50 9.86 1.00
N TRP A 39 0.22 8.81 0.23
CA TRP A 39 1.00 8.35 -0.90
C TRP A 39 0.17 7.43 -1.78
N ARG A 40 0.56 7.32 -3.05
CA ARG A 40 0.06 6.30 -3.98
C ARG A 40 1.23 5.75 -4.77
N VAL A 41 1.34 4.44 -4.84
CA VAL A 41 2.41 3.76 -5.59
C VAL A 41 1.81 2.70 -6.52
N ARG A 42 2.48 2.46 -7.64
CA ARG A 42 2.06 1.48 -8.65
C ARG A 42 3.17 0.47 -8.90
N ILE A 43 2.81 -0.80 -8.91
CA ILE A 43 3.67 -1.90 -9.33
C ILE A 43 2.92 -2.66 -10.41
N GLU A 44 3.42 -2.57 -11.64
CA GLU A 44 2.76 -3.06 -12.86
C GLU A 44 1.29 -2.58 -12.97
N LYS A 45 0.32 -3.48 -12.77
CA LYS A 45 -1.13 -3.20 -12.84
C LYS A 45 -1.79 -3.07 -11.46
N SER A 46 -1.02 -3.16 -10.38
CA SER A 46 -1.52 -3.04 -9.00
C SER A 46 -1.21 -1.65 -8.44
N VAL A 47 -2.25 -0.99 -7.94
CA VAL A 47 -2.15 0.32 -7.29
C VAL A 47 -2.32 0.15 -5.80
N PHE A 48 -1.40 0.71 -5.03
CA PHE A 48 -1.47 0.80 -3.58
C PHE A 48 -1.64 2.26 -3.18
N THR A 49 -2.64 2.54 -2.35
CA THR A 49 -2.92 3.89 -1.84
C THR A 49 -2.91 3.87 -0.32
N GLY A 50 -2.08 4.70 0.29
CA GLY A 50 -2.08 4.94 1.73
C GLY A 50 -2.79 6.26 2.04
N TYR A 51 -3.79 6.20 2.90
CA TYR A 51 -4.55 7.38 3.35
C TYR A 51 -4.05 7.86 4.70
N ARG A 52 -4.12 9.18 4.94
CA ARG A 52 -3.74 9.81 6.22
C ARG A 52 -4.52 9.27 7.42
N SER A 53 -5.69 8.66 7.18
CA SER A 53 -6.51 7.99 8.20
C SER A 53 -5.94 6.64 8.70
N GLY A 54 -4.84 6.15 8.12
CA GLY A 54 -4.32 4.81 8.41
C GLY A 54 -5.00 3.70 7.61
N THR A 55 -5.82 4.05 6.61
CA THR A 55 -6.34 3.08 5.65
C THR A 55 -5.33 2.85 4.54
N ILE A 56 -5.14 1.59 4.14
CA ILE A 56 -4.35 1.22 2.96
C ILE A 56 -5.25 0.42 2.04
N TYR A 57 -5.28 0.77 0.76
CA TYR A 57 -6.04 0.08 -0.26
C TYR A 57 -5.11 -0.44 -1.35
N CYS A 58 -5.31 -1.69 -1.77
CA CYS A 58 -4.75 -2.24 -3.00
C CYS A 58 -5.86 -2.57 -3.98
N SER A 59 -5.71 -2.16 -5.25
CA SER A 59 -6.63 -2.49 -6.33
C SER A 59 -6.65 -3.98 -6.71
N GLY A 60 -5.71 -4.77 -6.19
CA GLY A 60 -5.45 -6.14 -6.64
C GLY A 60 -4.67 -6.15 -7.95
N GLY A 61 -4.58 -7.33 -8.56
CA GLY A 61 -3.82 -7.54 -9.79
C GLY A 61 -3.25 -8.95 -9.86
N ASP A 62 -2.37 -9.20 -10.81
CA ASP A 62 -1.86 -10.55 -11.10
C ASP A 62 -0.33 -10.63 -11.07
N ILE A 63 0.29 -9.81 -10.21
CA ILE A 63 1.74 -9.87 -10.01
C ILE A 63 2.10 -11.04 -9.09
N PRO A 64 3.14 -11.84 -9.39
CA PRO A 64 3.53 -12.99 -8.57
C PRO A 64 3.81 -12.63 -7.11
N GLU A 65 4.31 -11.42 -6.86
CA GLU A 65 4.69 -10.95 -5.52
C GLU A 65 3.49 -10.48 -4.67
N LEU A 66 2.29 -10.40 -5.23
CA LEU A 66 1.15 -9.76 -4.55
C LEU A 66 0.79 -10.46 -3.23
N ALA A 67 0.91 -11.78 -3.19
CA ALA A 67 0.66 -12.58 -1.99
C ALA A 67 1.66 -12.26 -0.87
N PHE A 68 2.93 -12.11 -1.24
CA PHE A 68 3.98 -11.72 -0.31
C PHE A 68 3.73 -10.30 0.21
N LEU A 69 3.45 -9.33 -0.67
CA LEU A 69 3.16 -7.96 -0.29
C LEU A 69 1.95 -7.88 0.64
N TYR A 70 0.88 -8.62 0.37
CA TYR A 70 -0.31 -8.64 1.21
C TYR A 70 -0.03 -9.17 2.62
N LYS A 71 0.80 -10.21 2.71
CA LYS A 71 1.23 -10.78 3.99
C LYS A 71 2.10 -9.77 4.76
N SER A 72 3.12 -9.20 4.13
CA SER A 72 4.00 -8.22 4.76
C SER A 72 3.24 -6.97 5.23
N ILE A 73 2.29 -6.47 4.45
CA ILE A 73 1.44 -5.35 4.87
C ILE A 73 0.61 -5.75 6.09
N SER A 74 0.00 -6.94 6.09
CA SER A 74 -0.75 -7.43 7.25
C SER A 74 0.12 -7.56 8.50
N GLU A 75 1.38 -8.00 8.38
CA GLU A 75 2.32 -8.10 9.49
C GLU A 75 2.74 -6.73 10.03
N ILE A 76 2.99 -5.75 9.15
CA ILE A 76 3.36 -4.38 9.56
C ILE A 76 2.19 -3.65 10.22
N VAL A 77 0.97 -3.83 9.72
CA VAL A 77 -0.23 -3.23 10.33
C VAL A 77 -0.52 -3.88 11.69
N GLY A 78 -0.25 -5.18 11.83
CA GLY A 78 -0.54 -5.95 13.04
C GLY A 78 -2.02 -6.34 13.17
N PRO A 79 -2.38 -7.08 14.24
CA PRO A 79 -3.77 -7.30 14.58
C PRO A 79 -4.46 -5.97 14.87
N VAL A 80 -5.63 -5.77 14.23
CA VAL A 80 -6.51 -4.61 14.47
C VAL A 80 -7.40 -4.88 15.66
#